data_AF-A0A2J8AAW1-F1
#
_entry.id   AF-A0A2J8AAW1-F1
#
_cell.length_a   1.000
_cell.length_b   1.000
_cell.length_c   1.000
_cell.angle_alpha   90.00
_cell.angle_beta   90.00
_cell.angle_gamma   90.00
#
_symmetry.space_group_name_H-M   'P 1'
#
loop_
_entity.id
_entity.type
_entity.pdbx_description
1 polymer ?
#
loop_
_entity_poly.entity_id
_entity_poly.type
_entity_poly.pdbx_seq_one_letter_code
_entity_poly.pdbx_strand_id
1 'polypeptide(L)'
;MDARLTWRQLLSIVRYGNRPTEMLAKRLAIIGAITLVVAHSLKDQARMRSYAGVLLAEDRAPRRPTRSKSAALLGARLLLTCLLLFAGWSQLRRITARGGSLWQAAALTPRQQADANAAAAAADAALATAATAASAAALGAVGGGADAADATGVGALAGVAAGAGVATAKVVGGGGGDGWGAGPRQHYGVPDSHDNNWQLLEMLLCIPLALGWQTALTCRGLVALLLLEAVTCWPFWAWYWPSWHFAMHVRLHFFGNVAVAGGLVLLQCLGAGEYTIDSLMGRKTE
;
A
#
# COMPACT_ATOMS: atom_id res chain seq x y z
N MET A 1 22.80 -8.78 -4.78
CA MET A 1 21.67 -8.56 -3.84
C MET A 1 21.88 -9.45 -2.62
N ASP A 2 21.89 -8.88 -1.41
CA ASP A 2 22.13 -9.67 -0.19
C ASP A 2 20.89 -10.44 0.26
N ALA A 3 20.76 -11.69 -0.18
CA ALA A 3 19.72 -12.61 0.27
C ALA A 3 19.69 -12.75 1.81
N ARG A 4 20.86 -12.62 2.46
CA ARG A 4 21.01 -12.62 3.91
C ARG A 4 20.29 -11.45 4.59
N LEU A 5 20.27 -10.26 3.98
CA LEU A 5 19.59 -9.10 4.53
C LEU A 5 18.07 -9.30 4.47
N THR A 6 17.55 -9.76 3.33
CA THR A 6 16.11 -10.06 3.16
C THR A 6 15.66 -11.14 4.13
N TRP A 7 16.47 -12.20 4.32
CA TRP A 7 16.19 -13.26 5.28
C TRP A 7 16.17 -12.76 6.73
N ARG A 8 17.13 -11.91 7.14
CA ARG A 8 17.15 -11.31 8.48
C ARG A 8 15.94 -10.40 8.73
N GLN A 9 15.54 -9.62 7.74
CA GLN A 9 14.34 -8.78 7.84
C GLN A 9 13.07 -9.64 7.94
N LEU A 10 12.97 -10.73 7.16
CA LEU A 10 11.86 -11.68 7.24
C LEU A 10 11.77 -12.33 8.63
N LEU A 11 12.91 -12.81 9.15
CA LEU A 11 13.01 -13.36 10.50
C LEU A 11 12.64 -12.35 11.57
N SER A 12 13.01 -11.08 11.39
CA SER A 12 12.64 -10.01 12.32
C SER A 12 11.13 -9.80 12.38
N ILE A 13 10.46 -9.82 11.22
CA ILE A 13 8.99 -9.71 11.14
C ILE A 13 8.33 -10.92 11.84
N VAL A 14 8.80 -12.13 11.53
CA VAL A 14 8.22 -13.37 12.08
C VAL A 14 8.44 -13.49 13.59
N ARG A 15 9.62 -13.12 14.09
CA ARG A 15 9.95 -13.25 15.52
C ARG A 15 9.45 -12.09 16.38
N TYR A 16 9.50 -10.86 15.87
CA TYR A 16 9.26 -9.66 16.68
C TYR A 16 7.93 -8.96 16.33
N GLY A 17 7.16 -9.47 15.37
CA GLY A 17 5.90 -8.85 14.96
C GLY A 17 6.09 -7.46 14.34
N ASN A 18 7.31 -7.13 13.90
CA ASN A 18 7.59 -5.86 13.25
C ASN A 18 6.75 -5.76 11.97
N ARG A 19 6.14 -4.59 11.74
CA ARG A 19 5.35 -4.37 10.51
C ARG A 19 6.28 -4.53 9.30
N PRO A 20 5.94 -5.40 8.32
CA PRO A 20 6.75 -5.54 7.13
C PRO A 20 6.94 -4.19 6.47
N THR A 21 8.19 -3.80 6.24
CA THR A 21 8.47 -2.60 5.45
C THR A 21 7.98 -2.85 4.03
N GLU A 22 7.40 -1.83 3.42
CA GLU A 22 6.84 -1.93 2.07
C GLU A 22 7.88 -2.43 1.05
N MET A 23 9.14 -2.04 1.24
CA MET A 23 10.29 -2.51 0.46
C MET A 23 10.52 -4.02 0.55
N LEU A 24 10.24 -4.65 1.70
CA LEU A 24 10.40 -6.09 1.88
C LEU A 24 9.29 -6.87 1.17
N ALA A 25 8.03 -6.42 1.29
CA ALA A 25 6.90 -7.04 0.60
C ALA A 25 7.11 -7.06 -0.92
N LYS A 26 7.59 -5.95 -1.48
CA LYS A 26 7.83 -5.84 -2.92
C LYS A 26 9.02 -6.69 -3.39
N ARG A 27 10.08 -6.81 -2.58
CA ARG A 27 11.19 -7.75 -2.87
C ARG A 27 10.73 -9.19 -2.91
N LEU A 28 9.87 -9.59 -1.97
CA LEU A 28 9.30 -10.94 -1.96
C LEU A 28 8.42 -11.20 -3.18
N ALA A 29 7.63 -10.21 -3.61
CA ALA A 29 6.84 -10.33 -4.83
C ALA A 29 7.72 -10.55 -6.08
N ILE A 30 8.82 -9.79 -6.22
CA ILE A 30 9.78 -9.95 -7.33
C ILE A 30 10.45 -11.33 -7.26
N ILE A 31 10.90 -11.76 -6.07
CA ILE A 31 11.49 -13.10 -5.90
C ILE A 31 10.47 -14.18 -6.27
N GLY A 32 9.21 -14.05 -5.87
CA GLY A 32 8.14 -14.97 -6.23
C GLY A 32 7.90 -15.05 -7.74
N ALA A 33 7.85 -13.90 -8.42
CA ALA A 33 7.71 -13.83 -9.88
C ALA A 33 8.91 -14.46 -10.61
N ILE A 34 10.13 -14.13 -10.20
CA ILE A 34 11.36 -14.74 -10.75
C ILE A 34 11.36 -16.26 -10.50
N THR A 35 10.97 -16.71 -9.31
CA THR A 35 10.91 -18.14 -8.99
C THR A 35 9.92 -18.88 -9.89
N LEU A 36 8.77 -18.27 -10.20
CA LEU A 36 7.79 -18.83 -11.15
C LEU A 36 8.36 -18.90 -12.57
N VAL A 37 9.01 -17.83 -13.05
CA VAL A 37 9.64 -17.80 -14.38
C VAL A 37 10.75 -18.84 -14.47
N VAL A 38 11.61 -18.96 -13.47
CA VAL A 38 12.70 -19.95 -13.43
C VAL A 38 12.12 -21.37 -13.37
N ALA A 39 11.11 -21.61 -12.52
CA ALA A 39 10.45 -22.91 -12.45
C ALA A 39 9.79 -23.30 -13.79
N HIS A 40 9.25 -22.34 -14.53
CA HIS A 40 8.72 -22.56 -15.87
C HIS A 40 9.83 -22.81 -16.89
N SER A 41 10.89 -21.99 -16.89
CA SER A 41 12.00 -22.07 -17.85
C SER A 41 12.79 -23.37 -17.71
N LEU A 42 13.07 -23.83 -16.49
CA LEU A 42 13.77 -25.10 -16.24
C LEU A 42 12.95 -26.29 -16.78
N LYS A 43 11.62 -26.18 -16.73
CA LYS A 43 10.72 -27.20 -17.24
C LYS A 43 10.65 -27.20 -18.77
N ASP A 44 10.73 -26.04 -19.41
CA ASP A 44 10.78 -25.96 -20.88
C ASP A 44 12.14 -26.40 -21.44
N GLN A 45 13.24 -26.18 -20.73
CA GLN A 45 14.53 -26.76 -21.12
C GLN A 45 14.53 -28.30 -21.06
N ALA A 46 13.85 -28.90 -20.08
CA ALA A 46 13.64 -30.35 -20.04
C ALA A 46 12.81 -30.84 -21.23
N ARG A 47 11.86 -30.02 -21.73
CA ARG A 47 11.12 -30.31 -22.95
C ARG A 47 11.97 -30.13 -24.20
N MET A 48 12.76 -29.06 -24.33
CA MET A 48 13.66 -28.82 -25.49
C MET A 48 14.65 -29.97 -25.71
N ARG A 49 15.16 -30.60 -24.64
CA ARG A 49 15.97 -31.83 -24.76
C ARG A 49 15.21 -33.03 -25.35
N SER A 50 13.88 -33.02 -25.31
CA SER A 50 13.00 -34.01 -25.96
C SER A 50 12.48 -33.57 -27.34
N TYR A 51 12.78 -32.35 -27.84
CA TYR A 51 12.39 -31.94 -29.20
C TYR A 51 13.19 -32.67 -30.29
N ALA A 52 14.30 -33.33 -29.94
CA ALA A 52 14.93 -34.34 -30.80
C ALA A 52 14.00 -35.53 -31.11
N GLY A 53 12.88 -35.69 -30.39
CA GLY A 53 11.82 -36.67 -30.66
C GLY A 53 10.45 -36.07 -31.03
N VAL A 54 10.36 -34.76 -31.34
CA VAL A 54 9.08 -34.06 -31.58
C VAL A 54 8.48 -34.29 -32.97
N LEU A 55 9.19 -34.90 -33.91
CA LEU A 55 8.60 -35.28 -35.21
C LEU A 55 7.60 -36.46 -35.13
N LEU A 56 7.32 -37.02 -33.95
CA LEU A 56 6.40 -38.16 -33.78
C LEU A 56 5.32 -37.96 -32.70
N ALA A 57 5.05 -36.73 -32.25
CA ALA A 57 4.17 -36.48 -31.10
C ALA A 57 2.81 -35.89 -31.50
N GLU A 58 2.08 -36.52 -32.41
CA GLU A 58 0.80 -35.99 -32.93
C GLU A 58 -0.43 -36.30 -32.05
N ASP A 59 -0.37 -37.24 -31.09
CA ASP A 59 -1.55 -37.63 -30.29
C ASP A 59 -1.27 -37.82 -28.79
N ARG A 60 -0.53 -36.90 -28.15
CA ARG A 60 -0.41 -36.95 -26.68
C ARG A 60 -1.58 -36.22 -26.04
N ALA A 61 -2.57 -37.01 -25.62
CA ALA A 61 -3.62 -36.61 -24.69
C ALA A 61 -3.05 -35.71 -23.56
N PRO A 62 -3.78 -34.66 -23.13
CA PRO A 62 -3.29 -33.68 -22.17
C PRO A 62 -2.81 -34.38 -20.89
N ARG A 63 -1.50 -34.39 -20.68
CA ARG A 63 -0.89 -34.99 -19.49
C ARG A 63 -1.36 -34.24 -18.26
N ARG A 64 -2.07 -34.94 -17.37
CA ARG A 64 -2.45 -34.42 -16.06
C ARG A 64 -1.22 -33.86 -15.33
N PRO A 65 -1.31 -32.65 -14.73
CA PRO A 65 -0.20 -32.10 -13.96
C PRO A 65 0.14 -33.03 -12.79
N THR A 66 1.42 -33.15 -12.47
CA THR A 66 1.86 -33.98 -11.33
C THR A 66 1.39 -33.34 -10.02
N ARG A 67 1.05 -34.15 -8.99
CA ARG A 67 0.60 -33.66 -7.67
C ARG A 67 1.50 -32.58 -7.07
N SER A 68 2.82 -32.72 -7.24
CA SER A 68 3.80 -31.72 -6.80
C SER A 68 3.63 -30.35 -7.47
N LYS A 69 3.27 -30.31 -8.76
CA LYS A 69 2.98 -29.07 -9.49
C LYS A 69 1.68 -28.47 -8.99
N SER A 70 0.64 -29.28 -8.83
CA SER A 70 -0.63 -28.84 -8.27
C SER A 70 -0.45 -28.23 -6.87
N ALA A 71 0.39 -28.84 -6.03
CA ALA A 71 0.72 -28.31 -4.70
C ALA A 71 1.49 -26.98 -4.77
N ALA A 72 2.48 -26.87 -5.66
CA ALA A 72 3.23 -25.64 -5.85
C ALA A 72 2.34 -24.48 -6.36
N LEU A 73 1.44 -24.76 -7.31
CA LEU A 73 0.47 -23.79 -7.83
C LEU A 73 -0.50 -23.33 -6.74
N LEU A 74 -0.99 -24.26 -5.91
CA LEU A 74 -1.82 -23.94 -4.76
C LEU A 74 -1.07 -23.04 -3.77
N GLY A 75 0.19 -23.37 -3.44
CA GLY A 75 1.02 -22.55 -2.56
C GLY A 75 1.23 -21.14 -3.09
N ALA A 76 1.56 -20.99 -4.38
CA ALA A 76 1.73 -19.68 -5.01
C ALA A 76 0.45 -18.84 -4.97
N ARG A 77 -0.71 -19.47 -5.23
CA ARG A 77 -2.01 -18.83 -5.19
C ARG A 77 -2.42 -18.39 -3.79
N LEU A 78 -2.23 -19.25 -2.78
CA LEU A 78 -2.50 -18.91 -1.39
C LEU A 78 -1.61 -17.76 -0.93
N LEU A 79 -0.32 -17.79 -1.28
CA LEU A 79 0.59 -16.69 -0.98
C LEU A 79 0.12 -15.37 -1.60
N LEU A 80 -0.23 -15.40 -2.89
CA LEU A 80 -0.72 -14.22 -3.60
C LEU A 80 -2.02 -13.68 -2.99
N THR A 81 -2.95 -14.59 -2.66
CA THR A 81 -4.20 -14.27 -1.98
C THR A 81 -3.92 -13.59 -0.63
N CYS A 82 -3.04 -14.16 0.19
CA CYS A 82 -2.69 -13.59 1.49
C CYS A 82 -2.10 -12.18 1.35
N LEU A 83 -1.25 -11.94 0.34
CA LEU A 83 -0.65 -10.63 0.10
C LEU A 83 -1.71 -9.59 -0.29
N LEU A 84 -2.61 -9.93 -1.21
CA LEU A 84 -3.67 -9.03 -1.65
C LEU A 84 -4.75 -8.82 -0.57
N LEU A 85 -5.12 -9.85 0.19
CA LEU A 85 -5.99 -9.72 1.36
C LEU A 85 -5.36 -8.79 2.41
N PHE A 86 -4.06 -8.92 2.66
CA PHE A 86 -3.37 -8.02 3.58
C PHE A 86 -3.39 -6.57 3.10
N ALA A 87 -3.16 -6.34 1.79
CA ALA A 87 -3.26 -5.02 1.19
C ALA A 87 -4.68 -4.43 1.33
N GLY A 88 -5.71 -5.20 0.94
CA GLY A 88 -7.11 -4.80 1.07
C GLY A 88 -7.57 -4.59 2.51
N TRP A 89 -7.09 -5.40 3.45
CA TRP A 89 -7.38 -5.22 4.88
C TRP A 89 -6.81 -3.92 5.43
N SER A 90 -5.61 -3.54 4.99
CA SER A 90 -5.02 -2.25 5.36
C SER A 90 -5.90 -1.08 4.89
N GLN A 91 -6.48 -1.21 3.70
CA GLN A 91 -7.41 -0.22 3.15
C GLN A 91 -8.74 -0.20 3.90
N LEU A 92 -9.30 -1.37 4.19
CA LEU A 92 -10.53 -1.46 4.97
C LEU A 92 -10.36 -0.79 6.33
N ARG A 93 -9.21 -0.98 7.00
CA ARG A 93 -8.90 -0.28 8.26
C ARG A 93 -8.82 1.24 8.10
N ARG A 94 -8.25 1.75 7.00
CA ARG A 94 -8.23 3.19 6.69
C ARG A 94 -9.63 3.73 6.44
N ILE A 95 -10.46 2.98 5.70
CA ILE A 95 -11.84 3.36 5.40
C ILE A 95 -12.70 3.30 6.66
N THR A 96 -12.57 2.29 7.51
CA THR A 96 -13.34 2.21 8.77
C THR A 96 -12.91 3.29 9.76
N ALA A 97 -11.62 3.62 9.82
CA ALA A 97 -11.14 4.76 10.61
C ALA A 97 -11.75 6.09 10.11
N ARG A 98 -11.82 6.30 8.78
CA ARG A 98 -12.46 7.48 8.18
C ARG A 98 -13.99 7.48 8.29
N GLY A 99 -14.61 6.33 8.11
CA GLY A 99 -16.05 6.15 8.26
C GLY A 99 -16.47 6.40 9.70
N GLY A 100 -15.67 5.96 10.67
CA GLY A 100 -15.83 6.28 12.09
C GLY A 100 -15.76 7.78 12.35
N SER A 101 -14.82 8.50 11.75
CA SER A 101 -14.74 9.96 11.92
C SER A 101 -15.89 10.72 11.22
N LEU A 102 -16.32 10.28 10.04
CA LEU A 102 -17.49 10.85 9.35
C LEU A 102 -18.79 10.56 10.11
N TRP A 103 -18.94 9.37 10.67
CA TRP A 103 -20.12 9.00 11.47
C TRP A 103 -20.12 9.72 12.82
N GLN A 104 -18.96 9.87 13.46
CA GLN A 104 -18.81 10.72 14.65
C GLN A 104 -19.13 12.18 14.34
N ALA A 105 -18.67 12.71 13.20
CA ALA A 105 -18.98 14.07 12.77
C ALA A 105 -20.48 14.25 12.46
N ALA A 106 -21.12 13.25 11.85
CA ALA A 106 -22.56 13.25 11.59
C ALA A 106 -23.41 13.05 12.87
N ALA A 107 -22.84 12.43 13.90
CA ALA A 107 -23.48 12.25 15.20
C ALA A 107 -23.36 13.49 16.11
N LEU A 108 -22.55 14.49 15.75
CA LEU A 108 -22.52 15.76 16.46
C LEU A 108 -23.84 16.49 16.24
N THR A 109 -24.46 16.93 17.34
CA THR A 109 -25.58 17.87 17.25
C THR A 109 -25.10 19.18 16.60
N PRO A 110 -25.98 19.95 15.92
CA PRO A 110 -25.59 21.22 15.30
C PRO A 110 -24.87 22.18 16.25
N ARG A 111 -25.21 22.14 17.55
CA ARG A 111 -24.54 22.91 18.60
C ARG A 111 -23.11 22.42 18.85
N GLN A 112 -22.91 21.11 19.02
CA GLN A 112 -21.57 20.55 19.19
C GLN A 112 -20.69 20.79 17.95
N GLN A 113 -21.29 20.78 16.75
CA GLN A 113 -20.57 21.09 15.53
C GLN A 113 -20.22 22.59 15.45
N ALA A 114 -21.10 23.48 15.89
CA ALA A 114 -20.79 24.91 16.01
C ALA A 114 -19.69 25.17 17.05
N ASP A 115 -19.72 24.49 18.19
CA ASP A 115 -18.69 24.59 19.24
C ASP A 115 -17.33 24.09 18.74
N ALA A 116 -17.32 22.97 18.00
CA ALA A 116 -16.11 22.44 17.37
C ALA A 116 -15.55 23.40 16.29
N ASN A 117 -16.41 23.98 15.46
CA ASN A 117 -16.01 24.96 14.44
C ASN A 117 -15.47 26.25 15.08
N ALA A 118 -16.08 26.72 16.17
CA ALA A 118 -15.63 27.88 16.91
C ALA A 118 -14.25 27.64 17.56
N ALA A 119 -14.04 26.44 18.12
CA ALA A 119 -12.74 26.06 18.67
C ALA A 119 -11.65 25.98 17.59
N ALA A 120 -11.97 25.43 16.41
CA ALA A 120 -11.05 25.40 15.27
C ALA A 120 -10.69 26.81 14.79
N ALA A 121 -11.69 27.69 14.63
CA ALA A 121 -11.46 29.08 14.24
C ALA A 121 -10.60 29.85 15.26
N ALA A 122 -10.80 29.60 16.56
CA ALA A 122 -9.97 30.18 17.61
C ALA A 122 -8.51 29.69 17.55
N ALA A 123 -8.28 28.42 17.23
CA ALA A 123 -6.94 27.87 17.05
C ALA A 123 -6.22 28.47 15.83
N ASP A 124 -6.92 28.62 14.70
CA ASP A 124 -6.37 29.26 13.49
C ASP A 124 -6.02 30.74 13.74
N ALA A 125 -6.88 31.47 14.44
CA ALA A 125 -6.62 32.85 14.84
C ALA A 125 -5.40 32.97 15.77
N ALA A 126 -5.24 32.03 16.71
CA ALA A 126 -4.07 31.97 17.58
C ALA A 126 -2.78 31.70 16.78
N LEU A 127 -2.82 30.78 15.82
CA LEU A 127 -1.66 30.47 14.95
C LEU A 127 -1.27 31.68 14.09
N ALA A 128 -2.25 32.38 13.50
CA ALA A 128 -2.00 33.59 12.72
C ALA A 128 -1.40 34.73 13.56
N THR A 129 -1.88 34.89 14.79
CA THR A 129 -1.34 35.86 15.75
C THR A 129 0.11 35.52 16.11
N ALA A 130 0.41 34.25 16.36
CA ALA A 130 1.77 33.79 16.65
C ALA A 130 2.72 34.00 15.47
N ALA A 131 2.28 33.73 14.23
CA ALA A 131 3.07 33.96 13.03
C ALA A 131 3.36 35.46 12.80
N THR A 132 2.38 36.33 13.08
CA THR A 132 2.53 37.78 12.99
C THR A 132 3.51 38.30 14.04
N ALA A 133 3.40 37.82 15.28
CA ALA A 133 4.32 38.16 16.37
C ALA A 133 5.75 37.71 16.06
N ALA A 134 5.93 36.49 15.53
CA ALA A 134 7.23 35.98 15.11
C ALA A 134 7.85 36.83 13.99
N SER A 135 7.04 37.26 13.02
CA SER A 135 7.49 38.13 11.91
C SER A 135 7.89 39.53 12.41
N ALA A 136 7.13 40.10 13.35
CA ALA A 136 7.46 41.38 13.98
C ALA A 136 8.75 41.31 14.80
N ALA A 137 8.95 40.23 15.56
CA ALA A 137 10.19 39.99 16.31
C ALA A 137 11.40 39.86 15.37
N ALA A 138 11.25 39.14 14.25
CA ALA A 138 12.30 38.99 13.25
C ALA A 138 12.68 40.33 12.61
N LEU A 139 11.71 41.17 12.26
CA LEU A 139 11.96 42.51 11.72
C LEU A 139 12.64 43.44 12.73
N GLY A 140 12.23 43.38 14.01
CA GLY A 140 12.85 44.15 15.09
C GLY A 140 14.32 43.81 15.30
N ALA A 141 14.67 42.51 15.20
CA ALA A 141 16.05 42.04 15.32
C ALA A 141 16.95 42.48 14.14
N VAL A 142 16.39 42.77 12.96
CA VAL A 142 17.14 43.26 11.80
C VAL A 142 17.32 44.79 11.85
N GLY A 143 16.37 45.52 12.44
CA GLY A 143 16.38 47.00 12.47
C GLY A 143 17.06 47.63 13.69
N GLY A 144 17.06 46.97 14.84
CA GLY A 144 17.76 47.43 16.04
C GLY A 144 19.08 46.70 16.16
N GLY A 145 20.20 47.41 16.20
CA GLY A 145 21.50 46.87 16.61
C GLY A 145 21.51 46.47 18.08
N ALA A 146 20.63 45.54 18.45
CA ALA A 146 20.47 45.02 19.80
C ALA A 146 21.53 43.93 20.03
N ASP A 147 22.21 44.03 21.16
CA ASP A 147 23.18 43.04 21.60
C ASP A 147 22.50 41.66 21.74
N ALA A 148 23.23 40.60 21.39
CA ALA A 148 22.70 39.23 21.24
C ALA A 148 21.95 38.68 22.47
N ALA A 149 22.13 39.27 23.65
CA ALA A 149 21.46 38.89 24.89
C ALA A 149 19.97 39.26 24.93
N ASP A 150 19.55 40.37 24.32
CA ASP A 150 18.14 40.80 24.32
C ASP A 150 17.32 40.02 23.29
N ALA A 151 17.94 39.58 22.20
CA ALA A 151 17.30 38.72 21.20
C ALA A 151 16.88 37.36 21.77
N THR A 152 17.64 36.80 22.72
CA THR A 152 17.31 35.54 23.40
C THR A 152 16.07 35.61 24.28
N GLY A 153 15.81 36.76 24.93
CA GLY A 153 14.64 36.94 25.80
C GLY A 153 13.33 37.01 25.01
N VAL A 154 13.34 37.71 23.88
CA VAL A 154 12.17 37.84 22.98
C VAL A 154 11.85 36.50 22.31
N GLY A 155 12.87 35.74 21.89
CA GLY A 155 12.69 34.39 21.35
C GLY A 155 12.10 33.39 22.36
N ALA A 156 12.49 33.47 23.63
CA ALA A 156 11.96 32.60 24.68
C ALA A 156 10.48 32.86 24.97
N LEU A 157 10.06 34.13 25.03
CA LEU A 157 8.66 34.50 25.27
C LEU A 157 7.74 34.11 24.09
N ALA A 158 8.21 34.25 22.85
CA ALA A 158 7.49 33.77 21.67
C ALA A 158 7.35 32.24 21.67
N GLY A 159 8.38 31.50 22.10
CA GLY A 159 8.34 30.05 22.26
C GLY A 159 7.35 29.57 23.32
N VAL A 160 7.26 30.28 24.46
CA VAL A 160 6.30 29.96 25.53
C VAL A 160 4.86 30.25 25.11
N ALA A 161 4.61 31.36 24.39
CA ALA A 161 3.28 31.69 23.87
C ALA A 161 2.80 30.67 22.81
N ALA A 162 3.69 30.25 21.91
CA ALA A 162 3.40 29.19 20.93
C ALA A 162 3.18 27.83 21.60
N GLY A 163 3.97 27.49 22.62
CA GLY A 163 3.82 26.25 23.38
C GLY A 163 2.51 26.19 24.19
N ALA A 164 2.09 27.30 24.78
CA ALA A 164 0.82 27.41 25.51
C ALA A 164 -0.39 27.26 24.57
N GLY A 165 -0.37 27.90 23.39
CA GLY A 165 -1.44 27.76 22.39
C GLY A 165 -1.61 26.32 21.89
N VAL A 166 -0.50 25.60 21.66
CA VAL A 166 -0.51 24.18 21.25
C VAL A 166 -1.04 23.27 22.38
N ALA A 167 -0.70 23.57 23.63
CA ALA A 167 -1.19 22.81 24.79
C ALA A 167 -2.71 23.00 25.00
N THR A 168 -3.23 24.21 24.83
CA THR A 168 -4.68 24.49 24.98
C THR A 168 -5.50 23.88 23.85
N ALA A 169 -5.01 23.91 22.60
CA ALA A 169 -5.67 23.23 21.47
C ALA A 169 -5.79 21.71 21.68
N LYS A 170 -4.81 21.10 22.35
CA LYS A 170 -4.79 19.66 22.66
C LYS A 170 -5.76 19.27 23.80
N VAL A 171 -6.12 20.21 24.67
CA VAL A 171 -7.02 19.98 25.82
C VAL A 171 -8.49 20.22 25.45
N VAL A 172 -8.79 21.16 24.55
CA VAL A 172 -10.17 21.41 24.07
C VAL A 172 -10.63 20.36 23.06
N GLY A 173 -9.70 19.72 22.34
CA GLY A 173 -9.96 18.52 21.53
C GLY A 173 -10.12 17.24 22.37
N GLY A 174 -10.88 17.30 23.47
CA GLY A 174 -11.11 16.23 24.44
C GLY A 174 -11.58 14.92 23.79
N GLY A 175 -10.62 14.11 23.40
CA GLY A 175 -10.77 12.76 22.88
C GLY A 175 -9.40 12.12 22.90
N GLY A 176 -9.21 11.15 23.80
CA GLY A 176 -7.93 10.47 24.00
C GLY A 176 -7.33 9.97 22.69
N GLY A 177 -6.17 10.51 22.33
CA GLY A 177 -4.96 9.72 22.46
C GLY A 177 -4.74 8.55 21.50
N ASP A 178 -5.31 8.55 20.29
CA ASP A 178 -4.71 7.82 19.17
C ASP A 178 -4.42 8.86 18.08
N GLY A 179 -3.15 9.11 17.77
CA GLY A 179 -2.68 10.15 16.85
C GLY A 179 -3.10 9.99 15.39
N TRP A 180 -4.39 10.04 15.10
CA TRP A 180 -5.01 9.96 13.77
C TRP A 180 -5.84 11.19 13.41
N GLY A 181 -5.92 12.18 14.31
CA GLY A 181 -6.78 13.37 14.18
C GLY A 181 -6.10 14.63 13.64
N ALA A 182 -4.83 14.58 13.23
CA ALA A 182 -4.29 15.66 12.42
C ALA A 182 -4.87 15.49 11.00
N GLY A 183 -5.56 16.53 10.47
CA GLY A 183 -6.14 16.51 9.13
C GLY A 183 -5.16 16.01 8.06
N PRO A 184 -5.64 15.60 6.86
CA PRO A 184 -4.92 14.77 5.89
C PRO A 184 -3.71 15.50 5.26
N ARG A 185 -2.70 15.82 6.07
CA ARG A 185 -1.36 16.14 5.62
C ARG A 185 -0.67 14.81 5.40
N GLN A 186 -0.99 14.25 4.24
CA GLN A 186 -0.31 13.10 3.67
C GLN A 186 1.18 13.41 3.58
N HIS A 187 2.03 12.38 3.66
CA HIS A 187 3.48 12.49 3.80
C HIS A 187 4.18 13.42 2.77
N TYR A 188 3.49 13.82 1.71
CA TYR A 188 4.01 14.65 0.62
C TYR A 188 3.08 15.80 0.19
N GLY A 189 2.02 16.10 0.95
CA GLY A 189 1.09 17.20 0.60
C GLY A 189 0.22 16.96 -0.65
N VAL A 190 0.11 15.71 -1.11
CA VAL A 190 -0.68 15.29 -2.29
C VAL A 190 -1.60 14.13 -1.86
N PRO A 191 -2.86 14.06 -2.35
CA PRO A 191 -3.76 12.93 -2.17
C PRO A 191 -3.05 11.58 -2.22
N ASP A 192 -3.10 10.83 -1.12
CA ASP A 192 -2.49 9.53 -0.97
C ASP A 192 -3.21 8.57 -1.90
N SER A 193 -2.48 8.09 -2.91
CA SER A 193 -3.02 7.20 -3.92
C SER A 193 -3.41 5.83 -3.35
N HIS A 194 -3.01 5.52 -2.10
CA HIS A 194 -3.54 4.38 -1.35
C HIS A 194 -5.03 4.51 -1.04
N ASP A 195 -5.63 5.70 -1.13
CA ASP A 195 -7.03 5.94 -0.79
C ASP A 195 -8.03 5.58 -1.91
N ASN A 196 -7.60 4.80 -2.90
CA ASN A 196 -8.43 4.35 -4.01
C ASN A 196 -9.32 3.15 -3.64
N ASN A 197 -10.37 2.91 -4.44
CA ASN A 197 -11.29 1.78 -4.24
C ASN A 197 -10.82 0.47 -4.91
N TRP A 198 -9.73 0.49 -5.69
CA TRP A 198 -9.24 -0.67 -6.42
C TRP A 198 -8.81 -1.79 -5.48
N GLN A 199 -8.14 -1.46 -4.37
CA GLN A 199 -7.70 -2.44 -3.36
C GLN A 199 -8.86 -3.25 -2.75
N LEU A 200 -10.07 -2.67 -2.65
CA LEU A 200 -11.24 -3.40 -2.18
C LEU A 200 -11.74 -4.40 -3.23
N LEU A 201 -11.75 -4.01 -4.51
CA LEU A 201 -12.12 -4.90 -5.61
C LEU A 201 -11.12 -6.05 -5.75
N GLU A 202 -9.82 -5.76 -5.62
CA GLU A 202 -8.77 -6.78 -5.59
C GLU A 202 -8.98 -7.75 -4.43
N MET A 203 -9.26 -7.25 -3.23
CA MET A 203 -9.57 -8.07 -2.05
C MET A 203 -10.78 -8.98 -2.27
N LEU A 204 -11.84 -8.48 -2.91
CA LEU A 204 -13.02 -9.27 -3.23
C LEU A 204 -12.69 -10.40 -4.21
N LEU A 205 -11.87 -10.14 -5.23
CA LEU A 205 -11.43 -11.15 -6.21
C LEU A 205 -10.39 -12.13 -5.66
N CYS A 206 -9.78 -11.86 -4.52
CA CYS A 206 -8.90 -12.81 -3.85
C CYS A 206 -9.65 -14.04 -3.34
N ILE A 207 -10.91 -13.88 -2.95
CA ILE A 207 -11.72 -15.00 -2.46
C ILE A 207 -11.89 -16.08 -3.54
N PRO A 208 -12.43 -15.79 -4.75
CA PRO A 208 -12.52 -16.79 -5.80
C PRO A 208 -11.14 -17.25 -6.30
N LEU A 209 -10.13 -16.39 -6.26
CA LEU A 209 -8.77 -16.78 -6.62
C LEU A 209 -8.27 -17.88 -5.68
N ALA A 210 -8.38 -17.69 -4.36
CA ALA A 210 -7.95 -18.63 -3.33
C ALA A 210 -8.63 -20.00 -3.47
N LEU A 211 -9.93 -19.98 -3.71
CA LEU A 211 -10.75 -21.16 -3.91
C LEU A 211 -10.44 -21.88 -5.23
N GLY A 212 -9.83 -21.18 -6.19
CA GLY A 212 -9.65 -21.70 -7.54
C GLY A 212 -10.97 -21.86 -8.27
N TRP A 213 -11.85 -20.88 -8.12
CA TRP A 213 -13.10 -20.80 -8.83
C TRP A 213 -12.97 -19.83 -10.01
N GLN A 214 -13.30 -20.32 -11.21
CA GLN A 214 -13.15 -19.60 -12.47
C GLN A 214 -11.76 -18.98 -12.62
N THR A 215 -10.72 -19.76 -12.34
CA THR A 215 -9.34 -19.28 -12.19
C THR A 215 -8.92 -18.37 -13.34
N ALA A 216 -9.27 -18.72 -14.59
CA ALA A 216 -8.92 -17.91 -15.75
C ALA A 216 -9.61 -16.53 -15.75
N LEU A 217 -10.91 -16.47 -15.46
CA LEU A 217 -11.66 -15.21 -15.41
C LEU A 217 -11.20 -14.36 -14.22
N THR A 218 -11.02 -14.98 -13.06
CA THR A 218 -10.54 -14.30 -11.85
C THR A 218 -9.14 -13.72 -12.06
N CYS A 219 -8.22 -14.47 -12.66
CA CYS A 219 -6.89 -13.97 -13.01
C CYS A 219 -6.96 -12.80 -14.00
N ARG A 220 -7.75 -12.90 -15.07
CA ARG A 220 -7.93 -11.80 -16.05
C ARG A 220 -8.49 -10.53 -15.38
N GLY A 221 -9.49 -10.70 -14.52
CA GLY A 221 -10.08 -9.59 -13.76
C GLY A 221 -9.07 -8.92 -12.84
N LEU A 222 -8.29 -9.69 -12.08
CA LEU A 222 -7.22 -9.16 -11.23
C LEU A 222 -6.11 -8.49 -12.03
N VAL A 223 -5.71 -9.05 -13.17
CA VAL A 223 -4.73 -8.43 -14.08
C VAL A 223 -5.23 -7.08 -14.57
N ALA A 224 -6.48 -7.02 -15.04
CA ALA A 224 -7.08 -5.77 -15.49
C ALA A 224 -7.14 -4.72 -14.37
N LEU A 225 -7.57 -5.12 -13.16
CA LEU A 225 -7.62 -4.23 -12.01
C LEU A 225 -6.24 -3.72 -11.59
N LEU A 226 -5.24 -4.59 -11.47
CA LEU A 226 -3.88 -4.20 -11.08
C LEU A 226 -3.26 -3.25 -12.11
N LEU A 227 -3.49 -3.48 -13.41
CA LEU A 227 -3.01 -2.60 -14.46
C LEU A 227 -3.77 -1.26 -14.47
N LEU A 228 -5.09 -1.26 -14.24
CA LEU A 228 -5.87 -0.04 -14.09
C LEU A 228 -5.43 0.76 -12.86
N GLU A 229 -5.18 0.11 -11.72
CA GLU A 229 -4.64 0.76 -10.53
C GLU A 229 -3.23 1.31 -10.81
N ALA A 230 -2.35 0.51 -11.42
CA ALA A 230 -1.03 0.96 -11.85
C ALA A 230 -1.11 2.24 -12.68
N VAL A 231 -2.02 2.27 -13.67
CA VAL A 231 -2.10 3.39 -14.60
C VAL A 231 -2.78 4.62 -13.98
N THR A 232 -3.85 4.42 -13.21
CA THR A 232 -4.67 5.54 -12.72
C THR A 232 -4.18 6.12 -11.38
N CYS A 233 -3.64 5.28 -10.50
CA CYS A 233 -3.20 5.68 -9.17
C CYS A 233 -1.69 5.92 -9.08
N TRP A 234 -0.90 5.33 -9.98
CA TRP A 234 0.56 5.38 -9.91
C TRP A 234 1.17 5.92 -11.21
N PRO A 235 0.91 7.19 -11.59
CA PRO A 235 1.28 7.74 -12.90
C PRO A 235 2.78 8.03 -12.97
N PHE A 236 3.64 7.01 -12.95
CA PHE A 236 5.10 7.16 -12.85
C PHE A 236 5.73 7.99 -13.97
N TRP A 237 4.98 8.21 -15.06
CA TRP A 237 5.32 9.06 -16.20
C TRP A 237 4.98 10.54 -15.99
N ALA A 238 4.38 10.93 -14.87
CA ALA A 238 4.11 12.34 -14.61
C ALA A 238 5.44 13.12 -14.58
N TRP A 239 5.42 14.29 -15.21
CA TRP A 239 6.61 15.15 -15.33
C TRP A 239 6.98 15.85 -14.03
N TYR A 240 6.03 15.99 -13.10
CA TYR A 240 6.23 16.72 -11.85
C TYR A 240 5.98 15.82 -10.64
N TRP A 241 6.95 15.79 -9.72
CA TRP A 241 6.86 15.09 -8.45
C TRP A 241 7.27 16.05 -7.32
N PRO A 242 6.51 16.11 -6.20
CA PRO A 242 6.86 16.98 -5.07
C PRO A 242 8.23 16.67 -4.46
N SER A 243 8.68 15.40 -4.55
CA SER A 243 9.99 14.98 -4.06
C SER A 243 10.49 13.72 -4.78
N TRP A 244 11.81 13.49 -4.70
CA TRP A 244 12.42 12.27 -5.22
C TRP A 244 11.91 10.99 -4.53
N HIS A 245 11.70 11.05 -3.21
CA HIS A 245 11.15 9.94 -2.44
C HIS A 245 9.75 9.55 -2.92
N PHE A 246 8.90 10.54 -3.18
CA PHE A 246 7.56 10.28 -3.73
C PHE A 246 7.63 9.68 -5.14
N ALA A 247 8.50 10.18 -6.01
CA ALA A 247 8.70 9.60 -7.35
C ALA A 247 9.15 8.13 -7.28
N MET A 248 10.08 7.80 -6.37
CA MET A 248 10.51 6.42 -6.14
C MET A 248 9.35 5.57 -5.62
N HIS A 249 8.56 6.09 -4.68
CA HIS A 249 7.39 5.42 -4.11
C HIS A 249 6.37 5.04 -5.19
N VAL A 250 5.99 6.00 -6.04
CA VAL A 250 5.04 5.78 -7.15
C VAL A 250 5.56 4.76 -8.16
N ARG A 251 6.82 4.88 -8.59
CA ARG A 251 7.45 3.90 -9.50
C ARG A 251 7.42 2.50 -8.92
N LEU A 252 7.75 2.40 -7.64
CA LEU A 252 7.81 1.13 -6.94
C LEU A 252 6.43 0.47 -6.83
N HIS A 253 5.35 1.23 -6.65
CA HIS A 253 3.98 0.71 -6.74
C HIS A 253 3.61 0.29 -8.16
N PHE A 254 3.87 1.15 -9.15
CA PHE A 254 3.60 0.84 -10.55
C PHE A 254 4.22 -0.49 -10.99
N PHE A 255 5.53 -0.67 -10.79
CA PHE A 255 6.22 -1.89 -11.17
C PHE A 255 5.81 -3.09 -10.32
N GLY A 256 5.43 -2.88 -9.05
CA GLY A 256 4.87 -3.92 -8.20
C GLY A 256 3.59 -4.50 -8.78
N ASN A 257 2.63 -3.64 -9.15
CA ASN A 257 1.36 -4.07 -9.73
C ASN A 257 1.56 -4.79 -11.08
N VAL A 258 2.43 -4.26 -11.94
CA VAL A 258 2.77 -4.89 -13.24
C VAL A 258 3.41 -6.27 -13.03
N ALA A 259 4.30 -6.42 -12.05
CA ALA A 259 4.92 -7.70 -11.75
C ALA A 259 3.90 -8.74 -11.24
N VAL A 260 2.98 -8.32 -10.35
CA VAL A 260 1.91 -9.20 -9.85
C VAL A 260 0.96 -9.59 -10.98
N ALA A 261 0.59 -8.65 -11.85
CA ALA A 261 -0.21 -8.93 -13.04
C ALA A 261 0.48 -9.96 -13.95
N GLY A 262 1.78 -9.81 -14.21
CA GLY A 262 2.55 -10.82 -14.95
C GLY A 262 2.53 -12.21 -14.29
N GLY A 263 2.65 -12.26 -12.96
CA GLY A 263 2.52 -13.50 -12.20
C GLY A 263 1.14 -14.17 -12.33
N LEU A 264 0.07 -13.39 -12.37
CA LEU A 264 -1.30 -13.87 -12.58
C LEU A 264 -1.53 -14.40 -14.00
N VAL A 265 -0.95 -13.76 -15.02
CA VAL A 265 -0.98 -14.26 -16.40
C VAL A 265 -0.26 -15.61 -16.48
N LEU A 266 0.90 -15.76 -15.83
CA LEU A 266 1.58 -17.06 -15.77
C LEU A 266 0.73 -18.11 -15.04
N LEU A 267 0.07 -17.74 -13.94
CA LEU A 267 -0.83 -18.65 -13.22
C LEU A 267 -2.00 -19.11 -14.11
N GLN A 268 -2.53 -18.20 -14.94
CA GLN A 268 -3.56 -18.53 -15.92
C GLN A 268 -3.04 -19.56 -16.95
N CYS A 269 -1.83 -19.38 -17.48
CA CYS A 269 -1.23 -20.30 -18.46
C CYS A 269 -0.90 -21.68 -17.87
N LEU A 270 -0.55 -21.75 -16.58
CA LEU A 270 -0.25 -23.01 -15.91
C LEU A 270 -1.51 -23.81 -15.53
N GLY A 271 -2.68 -23.17 -15.56
CA GLY A 271 -3.97 -23.76 -15.25
C GLY A 271 -4.30 -23.79 -13.76
N ALA A 272 -5.52 -24.22 -13.45
CA ALA A 272 -6.04 -24.18 -12.09
C ALA A 272 -5.26 -25.09 -11.14
N GLY A 273 -4.79 -26.26 -11.60
CA GLY A 273 -4.20 -27.32 -10.78
C GLY A 273 -5.25 -28.27 -10.22
N GLU A 274 -4.84 -29.47 -9.80
CA GLU A 274 -5.78 -30.55 -9.39
C GLU A 274 -6.58 -30.22 -8.12
N TYR A 275 -6.06 -29.37 -7.25
CA TYR A 275 -6.64 -29.05 -5.93
C TYR A 275 -7.65 -27.89 -5.94
N THR A 276 -8.25 -27.59 -7.09
CA THR A 276 -9.13 -26.43 -7.26
C THR A 276 -10.59 -26.80 -7.36
N ILE A 277 -11.48 -25.86 -7.00
CA ILE A 277 -12.93 -26.05 -7.23
C ILE A 277 -13.21 -26.30 -8.71
N ASP A 278 -12.52 -25.59 -9.62
CA ASP A 278 -12.67 -25.82 -11.07
C ASP A 278 -12.40 -27.29 -11.46
N SER A 279 -11.35 -27.90 -10.88
CA SER A 279 -11.00 -29.31 -11.07
C SER A 279 -12.05 -30.26 -10.45
N LEU A 280 -12.52 -29.98 -9.23
CA LEU A 280 -13.55 -30.77 -8.55
C LEU A 280 -14.89 -30.75 -9.29
N MET A 281 -15.24 -29.63 -9.91
CA MET A 281 -16.47 -29.48 -10.68
C MET A 281 -16.38 -30.12 -12.08
N GLY A 282 -15.24 -30.71 -12.45
CA GLY A 282 -15.04 -31.30 -13.77
C GLY A 282 -15.14 -30.29 -14.93
N ARG A 283 -15.02 -28.99 -14.64
CA ARG A 283 -15.04 -27.96 -15.68
C ARG A 283 -13.74 -28.04 -16.45
N LYS A 284 -13.82 -28.26 -17.76
CA LYS A 284 -12.67 -28.13 -18.64
C LYS A 284 -12.28 -26.65 -18.66
N THR A 285 -11.06 -26.34 -18.23
CA THR A 285 -10.46 -25.01 -18.41
C THR A 285 -10.15 -24.84 -19.89
N GLU A 286 -10.97 -24.08 -20.60
CA GLU A 286 -10.71 -23.59 -21.96
C GLU A 286 -9.72 -22.41 -21.96
#